data_AF-A0A7Y8IYU1-F1
#
_entry.id   AF-A0A7Y8IYU1-F1
#
_cell.length_a   1.000
_cell.length_b   1.000
_cell.length_c   1.000
_cell.angle_alpha   90.00
_cell.angle_beta   90.00
_cell.angle_gamma   90.00
#
_symmetry.space_group_name_H-M   'P 1'
#
loop_
_entity.id
_entity.type
_entity.pdbx_description
1 polymer ?
#
loop_
_entity_poly.entity_id
_entity_poly.type
_entity_poly.pdbx_seq_one_letter_code
_entity_poly.pdbx_strand_id
1 'polypeptide(L)'
;MQGPISKCLRTTFLVHMIVAALLGIALWLVPGRTLALLGWVPEWVPISNIPEIAKLPAAKRSIPGQTFVDPVLTRIIGAALLALAFSSYRGWRSASKDEVSVLVQMEAVFCVLGVIAFLYGAWAMSQAVEPRAMPPIGWALAVVLAGFAVSWAIALRR
;
A
#
# COMPACT_ATOMS: atom_id res chain seq x y z
N MET A 1 24.05 -5.98 -15.65
CA MET A 1 23.91 -7.34 -15.09
C MET A 1 23.83 -8.29 -16.27
N GLN A 2 24.91 -8.96 -16.67
CA GLN A 2 24.88 -9.79 -17.87
C GLN A 2 24.33 -11.18 -17.58
N GLY A 3 23.54 -11.73 -18.50
CA GLY A 3 23.04 -13.10 -18.46
C GLY A 3 21.53 -13.25 -18.24
N PRO A 4 21.03 -14.49 -18.23
CA PRO A 4 19.61 -14.79 -18.09
C PRO A 4 19.08 -14.46 -16.68
N ILE A 5 17.79 -14.13 -16.60
CA ILE A 5 17.11 -13.90 -15.32
C ILE A 5 17.11 -15.18 -14.48
N SER A 6 17.50 -15.08 -13.21
CA SER A 6 17.46 -16.21 -12.28
C SER A 6 16.03 -16.65 -11.97
N LYS A 7 15.82 -17.94 -11.67
CA LYS A 7 14.49 -18.44 -11.26
C LYS A 7 13.92 -17.69 -10.05
N CYS A 8 14.78 -17.36 -9.07
CA CYS A 8 14.38 -16.59 -7.88
C CYS A 8 13.84 -15.21 -8.26
N LEU A 9 14.58 -14.44 -9.07
CA LEU A 9 14.15 -13.11 -9.54
C LEU A 9 12.85 -13.17 -10.34
N ARG A 10 12.70 -14.19 -11.21
CA ARG A 10 11.47 -14.42 -11.95
C ARG A 10 10.29 -14.70 -11.01
N THR A 11 10.48 -15.51 -9.97
CA THR A 11 9.46 -15.75 -8.95
C THR A 11 9.12 -14.47 -8.17
N THR A 12 10.11 -13.64 -7.81
CA THR A 12 9.86 -12.36 -7.12
C THR A 12 8.97 -11.45 -7.95
N PHE A 13 9.24 -11.29 -9.26
CA PHE A 13 8.37 -10.53 -10.16
C PHE A 13 6.94 -11.09 -10.21
N LEU A 14 6.77 -12.41 -10.28
CA LEU A 14 5.46 -13.03 -10.33
C LEU A 14 4.65 -12.75 -9.05
N VAL A 15 5.26 -12.94 -7.88
CA VAL A 15 4.60 -12.72 -6.60
C VAL A 15 4.28 -11.23 -6.42
N HIS A 16 5.23 -10.35 -6.72
CA HIS A 16 5.02 -8.89 -6.65
C HIS A 16 3.88 -8.44 -7.58
N MET A 17 3.87 -8.93 -8.83
CA MET A 17 2.79 -8.68 -9.79
C MET A 17 1.42 -9.03 -9.22
N ILE A 18 1.26 -10.23 -8.64
CA ILE A 18 -0.03 -10.70 -8.11
C ILE A 18 -0.46 -9.83 -6.93
N VAL A 19 0.44 -9.57 -5.97
CA VAL A 19 0.14 -8.75 -4.79
C VAL A 19 -0.26 -7.33 -5.21
N ALA A 20 0.53 -6.70 -6.08
CA ALA A 20 0.29 -5.34 -6.56
C ALA A 20 -1.01 -5.26 -7.39
N ALA A 21 -1.31 -6.27 -8.21
CA ALA A 21 -2.55 -6.31 -8.98
C ALA A 21 -3.78 -6.41 -8.06
N LEU A 22 -3.79 -7.34 -7.10
CA LEU A 22 -4.93 -7.54 -6.21
C LEU A 22 -5.20 -6.30 -5.35
N LEU A 23 -4.16 -5.72 -4.74
CA LEU A 23 -4.29 -4.49 -3.96
C LEU A 23 -4.64 -3.29 -4.83
N GLY A 24 -4.04 -3.18 -6.01
CA GLY A 24 -4.30 -2.11 -6.97
C GLY A 24 -5.75 -2.10 -7.45
N ILE A 25 -6.29 -3.25 -7.87
CA ILE A 25 -7.70 -3.40 -8.27
C ILE A 25 -8.63 -3.01 -7.12
N ALA A 26 -8.36 -3.50 -5.91
CA ALA A 26 -9.21 -3.22 -4.74
C ALA A 26 -9.24 -1.73 -4.38
N LEU A 27 -8.10 -1.04 -4.40
CA LEU A 27 -8.02 0.40 -4.10
C LEU A 27 -8.54 1.27 -5.24
N TRP A 28 -8.41 0.82 -6.50
CA TRP A 28 -8.85 1.58 -7.66
C TRP A 28 -10.38 1.55 -7.85
N LEU A 29 -11.00 0.37 -7.70
CA LEU A 29 -12.44 0.21 -7.91
C LEU A 29 -13.28 0.68 -6.72
N VAL A 30 -12.92 0.26 -5.51
CA VAL A 30 -13.76 0.43 -4.30
C VAL A 30 -12.95 0.93 -3.08
N PRO A 31 -12.27 2.08 -3.17
CA PRO A 31 -11.28 2.54 -2.18
C PRO A 31 -11.81 2.57 -0.74
N GLY A 32 -12.98 3.20 -0.52
CA GLY A 32 -13.57 3.35 0.82
C GLY A 32 -13.95 2.02 1.46
N ARG A 33 -14.54 1.09 0.67
CA ARG A 33 -14.92 -0.24 1.16
C ARG A 33 -13.68 -1.09 1.46
N THR A 34 -12.67 -1.04 0.59
CA THR A 34 -11.41 -1.75 0.81
C THR A 34 -10.76 -1.29 2.10
N LEU A 35 -10.63 0.02 2.33
CA LEU A 35 -10.01 0.54 3.56
C LEU A 35 -10.85 0.26 4.82
N ALA A 36 -12.18 0.28 4.73
CA ALA A 36 -13.04 -0.13 5.85
C ALA A 36 -12.88 -1.62 6.19
N LEU A 37 -12.88 -2.49 5.18
CA LEU A 37 -12.67 -3.95 5.36
C LEU A 37 -11.32 -4.27 5.98
N LEU A 38 -10.30 -3.49 5.65
CA LEU A 38 -8.95 -3.62 6.21
C LEU A 38 -8.83 -3.02 7.62
N GLY A 39 -9.89 -2.40 8.17
CA GLY A 39 -9.88 -1.77 9.48
C GLY A 39 -9.08 -0.46 9.51
N TRP A 40 -8.79 0.13 8.34
CA TRP A 40 -8.08 1.40 8.25
C TRP A 40 -8.94 2.55 8.81
N VAL A 41 -10.23 2.50 8.47
CA VAL A 41 -11.22 3.47 8.92
C VAL A 41 -12.39 2.71 9.54
N PRO A 42 -12.94 3.16 10.68
CA PRO A 42 -14.14 2.55 11.23
C PRO A 42 -15.28 2.59 10.22
N GLU A 43 -16.17 1.60 10.26
CA GLU A 43 -17.34 1.57 9.37
C GLU A 43 -18.25 2.78 9.65
N TRP A 44 -18.36 3.17 10.91
CA TRP A 44 -19.22 4.25 11.39
C TRP A 44 -18.46 5.15 12.36
N VAL A 45 -18.55 6.47 12.15
CA VAL A 45 -18.00 7.47 13.07
C VAL A 45 -19.16 8.12 13.83
N PRO A 46 -19.20 8.04 15.17
CA PRO A 46 -20.22 8.71 15.97
C PRO A 46 -20.09 10.23 15.87
N ILE A 47 -21.19 10.93 15.56
CA ILE A 47 -21.23 12.40 15.53
C ILE A 47 -21.08 13.00 16.94
N SER A 48 -21.37 12.22 17.98
CA SER A 48 -21.20 12.60 19.38
C SER A 48 -19.77 13.02 19.76
N ASN A 49 -18.76 12.66 18.95
CA ASN A 49 -17.38 13.06 19.18
C ASN A 49 -17.11 14.53 18.80
N ILE A 50 -18.09 15.24 18.23
CA ILE A 50 -17.99 16.66 17.91
C ILE A 50 -18.72 17.47 19.01
N PRO A 51 -18.00 18.21 19.88
CA PRO A 51 -18.57 18.84 21.08
C PRO A 51 -19.77 19.76 20.81
N GLU A 52 -19.75 20.44 19.67
CA GLU A 52 -20.80 21.38 19.24
C GLU A 52 -22.08 20.65 18.78
N ILE A 53 -21.94 19.46 18.20
CA ILE A 53 -23.05 18.69 17.62
C ILE A 53 -23.61 17.69 18.66
N ALA A 54 -22.81 17.30 19.65
CA ALA A 54 -23.21 16.38 20.73
C ALA A 54 -24.45 16.85 21.50
N LYS A 55 -24.75 18.15 21.51
CA LYS A 55 -25.93 18.73 22.16
C LYS A 55 -27.21 18.66 21.32
N LEU A 56 -27.11 18.32 20.03
CA LEU A 56 -28.27 18.26 19.15
C LEU A 56 -29.02 16.92 19.34
N PRO A 57 -30.37 16.90 19.28
CA PRO A 57 -31.14 15.65 19.34
C PRO A 57 -30.78 14.65 18.24
N ALA A 58 -30.19 15.13 17.13
CA ALA A 58 -29.71 14.34 16.01
C ALA A 58 -28.30 13.72 16.23
N ALA A 59 -27.64 13.95 17.37
CA ALA A 59 -26.29 13.47 17.69
C ALA A 59 -26.16 11.93 17.75
N LYS A 60 -27.28 11.19 17.74
CA LYS A 60 -27.29 9.72 17.60
C LYS A 60 -26.99 9.23 16.18
N ARG A 61 -26.89 10.12 15.18
CA ARG A 61 -26.55 9.72 13.81
C ARG A 61 -25.06 9.42 13.71
N SER A 62 -24.70 8.40 12.94
CA SER A 62 -23.33 8.07 12.57
C SER A 62 -23.12 8.41 11.09
N ILE A 63 -21.89 8.79 10.74
CA ILE A 63 -21.48 9.00 9.34
C ILE A 63 -20.68 7.77 8.91
N PRO A 64 -20.90 7.22 7.70
CA PRO A 64 -20.07 6.13 7.19
C PRO A 64 -18.60 6.56 7.17
N GLY A 65 -17.70 5.85 7.84
CA GLY A 65 -16.32 6.31 7.99
C GLY A 65 -15.55 6.42 6.68
N GLN A 66 -15.97 5.69 5.64
CA GLN A 66 -15.45 5.83 4.28
C GLN A 66 -15.48 7.27 3.71
N THR A 67 -16.28 8.19 4.28
CA THR A 67 -16.28 9.61 3.87
C THR A 67 -15.03 10.36 4.30
N PHE A 68 -14.26 9.84 5.26
CA PHE A 68 -12.99 10.42 5.73
C PHE A 68 -11.77 9.95 4.92
N VAL A 69 -11.98 9.10 3.93
CA VAL A 69 -10.95 8.67 2.97
C VAL A 69 -11.04 9.55 1.75
N ASP A 70 -9.92 10.15 1.33
CA ASP A 70 -9.85 10.80 0.03
C ASP A 70 -9.97 9.75 -1.10
N PRO A 71 -11.08 9.75 -1.87
CA PRO A 71 -11.35 8.73 -2.86
C PRO A 71 -10.54 8.94 -4.15
N VAL A 72 -9.98 10.14 -4.38
CA VAL A 72 -9.13 10.44 -5.52
C VAL A 72 -7.72 9.94 -5.23
N LEU A 73 -7.14 10.33 -4.08
CA LEU A 73 -5.80 9.92 -3.69
C LEU A 73 -5.69 8.39 -3.57
N THR A 74 -6.70 7.74 -2.97
CA THR A 74 -6.71 6.28 -2.85
C THR A 74 -6.75 5.57 -4.21
N ARG A 75 -7.45 6.14 -5.20
CA ARG A 75 -7.45 5.60 -6.56
C ARG A 75 -6.14 5.84 -7.29
N ILE A 76 -5.48 6.96 -7.05
CA ILE A 76 -4.14 7.22 -7.60
C ILE A 76 -3.15 6.19 -7.06
N ILE A 77 -3.22 5.86 -5.78
CA ILE A 77 -2.42 4.77 -5.17
C ILE A 77 -2.76 3.42 -5.83
N GLY A 78 -4.05 3.12 -6.02
CA GLY A 78 -4.49 1.92 -6.74
C GLY A 78 -3.93 1.84 -8.15
N ALA A 79 -3.96 2.94 -8.91
CA ALA A 79 -3.38 3.04 -10.24
C ALA A 79 -1.85 2.86 -10.24
N ALA A 80 -1.15 3.43 -9.24
CA ALA A 80 0.29 3.22 -9.07
C ALA A 80 0.62 1.75 -8.81
N LEU A 81 -0.15 1.05 -7.98
CA LEU A 81 0.02 -0.39 -7.74
C LEU A 81 -0.27 -1.22 -9.00
N LEU A 82 -1.28 -0.86 -9.79
CA LEU A 82 -1.54 -1.51 -11.08
C LEU A 82 -0.39 -1.29 -12.08
N ALA A 83 0.20 -0.10 -12.11
CA ALA A 83 1.36 0.19 -12.93
C ALA A 83 2.58 -0.65 -12.50
N LEU A 84 2.79 -0.82 -11.18
CA LEU A 84 3.82 -1.72 -10.64
C LEU A 84 3.54 -3.20 -10.95
N ALA A 85 2.28 -3.61 -10.92
CA ALA A 85 1.90 -4.97 -11.32
C ALA A 85 2.27 -5.21 -12.80
N PHE A 86 1.96 -4.25 -13.67
CA PHE A 86 2.33 -4.32 -15.08
C PHE A 86 3.85 -4.27 -15.29
N SER A 87 4.58 -3.46 -14.53
CA SER A 87 6.04 -3.40 -14.61
C SER A 87 6.66 -4.75 -14.22
N SER A 88 6.16 -5.37 -13.15
CA SER A 88 6.56 -6.70 -12.72
C SER A 88 6.17 -7.80 -13.71
N TYR A 89 5.02 -7.71 -14.38
CA TYR A 89 4.66 -8.61 -15.48
C TYR A 89 5.71 -8.55 -16.61
N ARG A 90 6.16 -7.34 -16.98
CA ARG A 90 7.24 -7.17 -17.96
C ARG A 90 8.55 -7.78 -17.46
N GLY A 91 8.92 -7.53 -16.20
CA GLY A 91 10.12 -8.11 -15.59
C GLY A 91 10.11 -9.64 -15.56
N TRP A 92 8.95 -10.24 -15.29
CA TRP A 92 8.74 -11.69 -15.33
C TRP A 92 8.95 -12.29 -16.73
N ARG A 93 8.51 -11.57 -17.77
CA ARG A 93 8.59 -11.98 -19.18
C ARG A 93 9.98 -11.77 -19.81
N SER A 94 10.81 -10.90 -19.25
CA SER A 94 12.14 -10.61 -19.80
C SER A 94 13.06 -11.84 -19.80
N ALA A 95 13.97 -11.85 -20.77
CA ALA A 95 14.96 -12.91 -20.95
C ALA A 95 16.29 -12.55 -20.29
N SER A 96 16.66 -11.27 -20.30
CA SER A 96 17.97 -10.79 -19.83
C SER A 96 17.86 -9.97 -18.54
N LYS A 97 18.90 -10.03 -17.71
CA LYS A 97 19.03 -9.21 -16.51
C LYS A 97 19.27 -7.72 -16.84
N ASP A 98 19.88 -7.41 -17.97
CA ASP A 98 20.14 -6.03 -18.38
C ASP A 98 18.85 -5.25 -18.65
N GLU A 99 17.87 -5.87 -19.33
CA GLU A 99 16.53 -5.29 -19.58
C GLU A 99 15.79 -4.91 -18.29
N VAL A 100 15.93 -5.72 -17.23
CA VAL A 100 15.19 -5.54 -15.98
C VAL A 100 15.98 -4.76 -14.93
N SER A 101 17.22 -4.37 -15.21
CA SER A 101 18.09 -3.75 -14.20
C SER A 101 17.51 -2.45 -13.64
N VAL A 102 17.09 -1.55 -14.52
CA VAL A 102 16.43 -0.29 -14.15
C VAL A 102 15.10 -0.54 -13.46
N LEU A 103 14.34 -1.54 -13.92
CA LEU A 103 13.07 -1.93 -13.32
C LEU A 103 13.25 -2.38 -11.87
N VAL A 104 14.22 -3.27 -11.59
CA VAL A 104 14.53 -3.74 -10.23
C VAL A 104 14.96 -2.59 -9.33
N GLN A 105 15.77 -1.64 -9.84
CA GLN A 105 16.18 -0.46 -9.06
C GLN A 105 14.97 0.41 -8.68
N MET A 106 14.07 0.66 -9.62
CA MET A 106 12.87 1.46 -9.39
C MET A 106 11.91 0.79 -8.41
N GLU A 107 11.68 -0.53 -8.53
CA GLU A 107 10.86 -1.27 -7.56
C GLU A 107 11.51 -1.34 -6.17
N ALA A 108 12.84 -1.46 -6.08
CA ALA A 108 13.57 -1.38 -4.81
C ALA A 108 13.37 -0.01 -4.14
N VAL A 109 13.55 1.08 -4.88
CA VAL A 109 13.35 2.45 -4.39
C VAL A 109 11.91 2.65 -3.92
N PHE A 110 10.93 2.23 -4.72
CA PHE A 110 9.52 2.33 -4.35
C PHE A 110 9.24 1.59 -3.03
N CYS A 111 9.71 0.36 -2.88
CA CYS A 111 9.48 -0.43 -1.67
C CYS A 111 10.14 0.19 -0.43
N VAL A 112 11.39 0.67 -0.55
CA VAL A 112 12.10 1.35 0.55
C VAL A 112 11.38 2.63 0.95
N LEU A 113 11.02 3.48 -0.01
CA LEU A 113 10.27 4.71 0.26
C LEU A 113 8.90 4.40 0.85
N GLY A 114 8.23 3.34 0.42
CA GLY A 114 6.98 2.87 0.98
C GLY A 114 7.09 2.48 2.45
N VAL A 115 8.14 1.73 2.83
CA VAL A 115 8.43 1.40 4.24
C VAL A 115 8.70 2.65 5.06
N ILE A 116 9.54 3.57 4.55
CA ILE A 116 9.86 4.83 5.24
C ILE A 116 8.59 5.68 5.45
N ALA A 117 7.79 5.85 4.39
CA ALA A 117 6.54 6.61 4.46
C ALA A 117 5.57 5.99 5.46
N PHE A 118 5.48 4.65 5.50
CA PHE A 118 4.66 3.95 6.49
C PHE A 118 5.15 4.18 7.92
N LEU A 119 6.45 4.02 8.19
CA LEU A 119 7.01 4.22 9.52
C LEU A 119 6.84 5.66 10.00
N TYR A 120 7.04 6.62 9.11
CA TYR A 120 6.77 8.03 9.38
C TYR A 120 5.29 8.28 9.70
N GLY A 121 4.38 7.69 8.92
CA GLY A 121 2.93 7.80 9.17
C GLY A 121 2.51 7.16 10.50
N ALA A 122 3.06 5.99 10.83
CA ALA A 122 2.82 5.32 12.11
C ALA A 122 3.35 6.15 13.29
N TRP A 123 4.55 6.72 13.15
CA TRP A 123 5.12 7.63 14.14
C TRP A 123 4.26 8.89 14.29
N ALA A 124 3.88 9.55 13.20
CA ALA A 124 3.04 10.75 13.23
C ALA A 124 1.68 10.50 13.91
N MET A 125 1.03 9.36 13.65
CA MET A 125 -0.22 8.97 14.33
C MET A 125 -0.02 8.69 15.82
N SER A 126 1.15 8.22 16.23
CA SER A 126 1.48 8.04 17.66
C SER A 126 1.66 9.36 18.41
N GLN A 127 1.97 10.45 17.69
CA GLN A 127 2.17 11.80 18.24
C GLN A 127 0.93 12.70 18.10
N ALA A 128 -0.16 12.21 17.53
CA ALA A 128 -1.39 12.97 17.37
C ALA A 128 -2.03 13.30 18.73
N VAL A 129 -2.87 14.35 18.77
CA VAL A 129 -3.61 14.79 19.98
C VAL A 129 -4.38 13.62 20.59
N GLU A 130 -4.94 12.75 19.74
CA GLU A 130 -5.50 11.46 20.11
C GLU A 130 -4.63 10.34 19.50
N PRO A 131 -3.70 9.76 20.27
CA PRO A 131 -2.83 8.71 19.78
C PRO A 131 -3.64 7.50 19.30
N ARG A 132 -3.42 7.10 18.05
CA ARG A 132 -4.05 5.90 17.48
C ARG A 132 -3.00 4.90 17.09
N ALA A 133 -3.18 3.66 17.53
CA ALA A 133 -2.36 2.55 17.08
C ALA A 133 -2.61 2.30 15.58
N MET A 134 -1.52 2.10 14.84
CA MET A 134 -1.59 1.69 13.44
C MET A 134 -2.35 0.35 13.32
N PRO A 135 -3.37 0.25 12.46
CA PRO A 135 -4.10 -1.00 12.26
C PRO A 135 -3.18 -2.18 11.87
N PRO A 136 -3.49 -3.42 12.28
CA PRO A 136 -2.65 -4.60 11.97
C PRO A 136 -2.34 -4.77 10.47
N ILE A 137 -3.31 -4.45 9.60
CA ILE A 137 -3.09 -4.50 8.15
C ILE A 137 -1.97 -3.56 7.67
N GLY A 138 -1.79 -2.41 8.32
CA GLY A 138 -0.74 -1.48 7.98
C GLY A 138 0.63 -2.09 8.20
N TRP A 139 0.81 -2.74 9.35
CA TRP A 139 2.02 -3.50 9.65
C TRP A 139 2.24 -4.64 8.66
N ALA A 140 1.18 -5.37 8.28
CA ALA A 140 1.27 -6.40 7.26
C ALA A 140 1.76 -5.84 5.91
N LEU A 141 1.22 -4.69 5.46
CA LEU A 141 1.69 -4.00 4.25
C LEU A 141 3.15 -3.56 4.36
N ALA A 142 3.56 -3.03 5.51
CA ALA A 142 4.95 -2.64 5.76
C ALA A 142 5.92 -3.83 5.70
N VAL A 143 5.55 -4.98 6.27
CA VAL A 143 6.32 -6.22 6.19
C VAL A 143 6.43 -6.71 4.75
N VAL A 144 5.35 -6.65 3.98
CA VAL A 144 5.35 -7.02 2.56
C VAL A 144 6.29 -6.11 1.76
N LEU A 145 6.20 -4.79 1.94
CA LEU A 145 7.08 -3.83 1.28
C LEU A 145 8.54 -4.03 1.67
N ALA A 146 8.84 -4.28 2.95
CA ALA A 146 10.19 -4.56 3.42
C ALA A 146 10.73 -5.87 2.82
N GLY A 147 9.90 -6.93 2.74
CA GLY A 147 10.27 -8.19 2.11
C GLY A 147 10.62 -8.04 0.64
N PHE A 148 9.85 -7.24 -0.11
CA PHE A 148 10.18 -6.92 -1.50
C PHE A 148 11.41 -6.03 -1.62
N ALA A 149 11.58 -5.00 -0.78
CA ALA A 149 12.79 -4.17 -0.75
C ALA A 149 14.06 -5.02 -0.59
N VAL A 150 14.05 -5.96 0.37
CA VAL A 150 15.16 -6.91 0.59
C VAL A 150 15.36 -7.81 -0.63
N SER A 151 14.28 -8.34 -1.21
CA SER A 151 14.35 -9.22 -2.39
C SER A 151 14.98 -8.50 -3.59
N TRP A 152 14.60 -7.25 -3.85
CA TRP A 152 15.16 -6.43 -4.93
C TRP A 152 16.62 -6.04 -4.64
N ALA A 153 16.96 -5.68 -3.41
CA ALA A 153 18.34 -5.40 -3.02
C ALA A 153 19.26 -6.63 -3.21
N ILE A 154 18.78 -7.84 -2.87
CA ILE A 154 19.52 -9.08 -3.12
C ILE A 154 19.68 -9.32 -4.63
N ALA A 155 18.63 -9.07 -5.42
CA ALA A 155 18.69 -9.21 -6.88
C ALA A 155 19.70 -8.26 -7.52
N LEU A 156 19.82 -7.02 -7.05
CA LEU A 156 20.80 -6.04 -7.56
C LEU A 156 22.26 -6.43 -7.30
N ARG A 157 22.51 -7.27 -6.29
CA ARG A 157 23.86 -7.75 -5.95
C ARG A 157 24.30 -8.99 -6.74
N ARG A 158 23.41 -9.63 -7.51
CA ARG A 158 23.63 -10.92 -8.17
C ARG A 158 23.57 -10.84 -9.69
#